data_AF-A0A7W0VEK4-F1
#
_entry.id   AF-A0A7W0VEK4-F1
#
_cell.length_a   1.000
_cell.length_b   1.000
_cell.length_c   1.000
_cell.angle_alpha   90.00
_cell.angle_beta   90.00
_cell.angle_gamma   90.00
#
_symmetry.space_group_name_H-M   'P 1'
#
loop_
_entity.id
_entity.type
_entity.pdbx_description
1 polymer ?
#
loop_
_entity_poly.entity_id
_entity_poly.type
_entity_poly.pdbx_seq_one_letter_code
_entity_poly.pdbx_strand_id
1 'polypeptide(L)'
;GEHYTETETRTTKDEHGNARTETRSVTRTEYRPLAGQHVGYITDVIISASAAVDQRTLGALEPFDLRQLRRFTPALVSGWIHEEFSRAADDCTRVSRREAVDAVGDKLRAFMPGDSYSDLAWRTTVEWESLDPILVPVWVFAVRYRDDQQPLRVVINGQTGRIAGKVPLAGWKIAIALGLLMAMALAIFYLVHGRVP
;
A
#
# COMPACT_ATOMS: atom_id res chain seq x y z
N GLY A 1 -15.09 -18.56 -1.35
CA GLY A 1 -15.91 -18.78 -0.15
C GLY A 1 -17.22 -18.11 -0.38
N GLU A 2 -18.33 -18.82 -0.19
CA GLU A 2 -19.67 -18.30 -0.47
C GLU A 2 -20.41 -18.05 0.84
N HIS A 3 -20.99 -16.87 0.98
CA HIS A 3 -21.80 -16.52 2.13
C HIS A 3 -23.21 -17.09 1.98
N TYR A 4 -23.68 -17.73 3.05
CA TYR A 4 -25.07 -18.13 3.16
C TYR A 4 -25.60 -17.74 4.54
N THR A 5 -26.90 -17.48 4.60
CA THR A 5 -27.58 -17.14 5.85
C THR A 5 -28.23 -18.37 6.45
N GLU A 6 -27.94 -18.62 7.72
CA GLU A 6 -28.57 -19.67 8.51
C GLU A 6 -29.33 -19.04 9.68
N THR A 7 -30.47 -19.62 10.02
CA THR A 7 -31.32 -19.17 11.11
C THR A 7 -30.95 -19.95 12.37
N GLU A 8 -30.29 -19.29 13.33
CA GLU A 8 -29.98 -19.89 14.63
C GLU A 8 -31.04 -19.51 15.66
N THR A 9 -31.46 -20.50 16.45
CA THR A 9 -32.42 -20.31 17.53
C THR A 9 -31.71 -20.47 18.86
N ARG A 10 -31.66 -19.41 19.68
CA ARG A 10 -31.00 -19.43 20.99
C ARG A 10 -32.01 -19.15 22.09
N THR A 11 -32.02 -19.99 23.12
CA THR A 11 -32.81 -19.76 24.32
C THR A 11 -32.00 -18.90 25.29
N THR A 12 -32.47 -17.69 25.54
CA THR A 12 -31.92 -16.72 26.49
C THR A 12 -32.86 -16.57 27.67
N LYS A 13 -32.33 -16.30 28.88
CA LYS A 13 -33.17 -16.00 30.06
C LYS A 13 -33.39 -14.50 30.14
N ASP A 14 -34.64 -14.08 30.35
CA ASP A 14 -34.97 -12.67 30.61
C ASP A 14 -34.58 -12.24 32.03
N GLU A 15 -34.70 -10.95 32.35
CA GLU A 15 -34.38 -10.38 33.67
C GLU A 15 -35.21 -11.00 34.83
N HIS A 16 -36.26 -11.76 34.50
CA HIS A 16 -37.15 -12.44 35.44
C HIS A 16 -36.93 -13.96 35.50
N GLY A 17 -35.93 -14.50 34.79
CA GLY A 17 -35.53 -15.90 34.83
C GLY A 17 -36.31 -16.86 33.91
N ASN A 18 -37.24 -16.36 33.09
CA ASN A 18 -38.00 -17.15 32.14
C ASN A 18 -37.20 -17.37 30.84
N ALA A 19 -37.36 -18.55 30.26
CA ALA A 19 -36.73 -18.90 28.98
C ALA A 19 -37.46 -18.21 27.82
N ARG A 20 -36.77 -17.34 27.09
CA ARG A 20 -37.23 -16.73 25.85
C ARG A 20 -36.42 -17.30 24.69
N THR A 21 -37.11 -17.77 23.67
CA THR A 21 -36.47 -18.24 22.43
C THR A 21 -36.32 -17.07 21.48
N GLU A 22 -35.08 -16.75 21.11
CA GLU A 22 -34.75 -15.70 20.14
C GLU A 22 -34.15 -16.32 18.89
N THR A 23 -34.62 -15.87 17.73
CA THR A 23 -34.16 -16.32 16.44
C THR A 23 -33.29 -15.24 15.81
N ARG A 24 -32.06 -15.57 15.44
CA ARG A 24 -31.12 -14.64 14.81
C ARG A 24 -30.65 -15.20 13.47
N SER A 25 -30.63 -14.35 12.45
CA SER A 25 -29.96 -14.66 11.18
C SER A 25 -28.44 -14.50 11.36
N VAL A 26 -27.69 -15.55 11.06
CA VAL A 26 -26.24 -15.59 11.14
C VAL A 26 -25.68 -15.87 9.75
N THR A 27 -24.74 -15.04 9.30
CA THR A 27 -24.00 -15.27 8.05
C THR A 27 -22.88 -16.27 8.32
N ARG A 28 -22.89 -17.38 7.59
CA ARG A 28 -21.82 -18.38 7.57
C ARG A 28 -21.14 -18.38 6.20
N THR A 29 -19.91 -18.85 6.16
CA THR A 29 -19.11 -18.92 4.93
C THR A 29 -18.73 -20.37 4.66
N GLU A 30 -19.09 -20.89 3.49
CA GLU A 30 -18.62 -22.19 3.01
C GLU A 30 -17.34 -21.98 2.17
N TYR A 31 -16.25 -22.61 2.57
CA TYR A 31 -15.00 -22.62 1.80
C TYR A 31 -14.89 -23.91 1.01
N ARG A 32 -14.47 -23.78 -0.26
CA ARG A 32 -14.17 -24.91 -1.14
C ARG A 32 -12.73 -24.79 -1.64
N PRO A 33 -11.99 -25.91 -1.74
CA PRO A 33 -10.62 -25.89 -2.23
C PRO A 33 -10.60 -25.48 -3.70
N LEU A 34 -9.66 -24.59 -4.04
CA LEU A 34 -9.40 -24.17 -5.41
C LEU A 34 -7.90 -24.29 -5.68
N ALA A 35 -7.55 -24.94 -6.79
CA ALA A 35 -6.18 -25.04 -7.27
C ALA A 35 -6.17 -24.89 -8.79
N GLY A 36 -5.13 -24.25 -9.32
CA GLY A 36 -5.03 -24.02 -10.75
C GLY A 36 -3.78 -23.23 -11.11
N GLN A 37 -3.67 -22.94 -12.41
CA GLN A 37 -2.65 -22.07 -12.96
C GLN A 37 -3.31 -20.79 -13.45
N HIS A 38 -2.64 -19.67 -13.22
CA HIS A 38 -3.04 -18.38 -13.76
C HIS A 38 -1.87 -17.84 -14.58
N VAL A 39 -2.16 -17.49 -15.84
CA VAL A 39 -1.20 -16.90 -16.75
C VAL A 39 -1.71 -15.52 -17.12
N GLY A 40 -0.82 -14.54 -17.09
CA GLY A 40 -1.16 -13.18 -17.43
C GLY A 40 0.08 -12.32 -17.65
N TYR A 41 -0.16 -11.11 -18.12
CA TYR A 41 0.89 -10.12 -18.32
C TYR A 41 0.87 -9.11 -17.17
N ILE A 42 2.07 -8.70 -16.79
CA ILE A 42 2.29 -7.55 -15.91
C ILE A 42 2.92 -6.47 -16.77
N THR A 43 2.23 -5.34 -16.87
CA THR A 43 2.67 -4.16 -17.62
C THR A 43 2.85 -3.00 -16.64
N ASP A 44 3.52 -1.95 -17.10
CA ASP A 44 3.56 -0.66 -16.42
C ASP A 44 4.18 -0.69 -15.01
N VAL A 45 5.12 -1.62 -14.78
CA VAL A 45 5.92 -1.64 -13.55
C VAL A 45 7.02 -0.59 -13.68
N ILE A 46 6.83 0.52 -12.99
CA ILE A 46 7.78 1.63 -12.99
C ILE A 46 8.69 1.49 -11.77
N ILE A 47 9.99 1.55 -12.02
CA ILE A 47 11.00 1.54 -10.97
C ILE A 47 11.90 2.77 -11.05
N SER A 48 12.36 3.22 -9.90
CA SER A 48 13.34 4.28 -9.83
C SER A 48 14.71 3.74 -10.19
N ALA A 49 15.23 4.23 -11.31
CA ALA A 49 16.63 4.12 -11.71
C ALA A 49 17.50 5.29 -11.20
N SER A 50 16.92 6.19 -10.40
CA SER A 50 17.57 7.35 -9.78
C SER A 50 18.05 7.02 -8.36
N ALA A 51 19.19 7.58 -7.96
CA ALA A 51 19.65 7.56 -6.57
C ALA A 51 18.99 8.68 -5.74
N ALA A 52 18.59 9.78 -6.39
CA ALA A 52 17.97 10.92 -5.74
C ALA A 52 16.52 10.65 -5.30
N VAL A 53 15.76 9.90 -6.11
CA VAL A 53 14.36 9.53 -5.86
C VAL A 53 14.29 8.04 -5.52
N ASP A 54 13.89 7.70 -4.30
CA ASP A 54 13.69 6.29 -3.94
C ASP A 54 12.41 5.69 -4.54
N GLN A 55 12.32 4.35 -4.57
CA GLN A 55 11.19 3.64 -5.16
C GLN A 55 9.86 4.01 -4.52
N ARG A 56 9.84 4.21 -3.19
CA ARG A 56 8.62 4.55 -2.46
C ARG A 56 8.11 5.94 -2.83
N THR A 57 9.01 6.90 -3.00
CA THR A 57 8.69 8.26 -3.41
C THR A 57 8.18 8.26 -4.84
N LEU A 58 8.82 7.53 -5.75
CA LEU A 58 8.37 7.40 -7.14
C LEU A 58 6.98 6.75 -7.21
N GLY A 59 6.77 5.62 -6.53
CA GLY A 59 5.47 4.94 -6.49
C GLY A 59 4.35 5.80 -5.88
N ALA A 60 4.68 6.73 -4.96
CA ALA A 60 3.70 7.68 -4.45
C ALA A 60 3.26 8.74 -5.48
N LEU A 61 4.05 8.97 -6.54
CA LEU A 61 3.74 9.87 -7.64
C LEU A 61 2.89 9.21 -8.72
N GLU A 62 2.85 7.88 -8.78
CA GLU A 62 2.04 7.16 -9.76
C GLU A 62 0.55 7.50 -9.66
N PRO A 63 -0.21 7.41 -10.78
CA PRO A 63 0.20 6.85 -12.08
C PRO A 63 0.90 7.85 -13.01
N PHE A 64 1.77 7.33 -13.88
CA PHE A 64 2.27 8.04 -15.08
C PHE A 64 1.53 7.54 -16.32
N ASP A 65 1.20 8.44 -17.24
CA ASP A 65 0.57 8.08 -18.51
C ASP A 65 1.62 7.67 -19.54
N LEU A 66 1.89 6.36 -19.61
CA LEU A 66 2.87 5.78 -20.51
C LEU A 66 2.44 5.77 -21.99
N ARG A 67 1.17 6.07 -22.30
CA ARG A 67 0.70 6.21 -23.69
C ARG A 67 1.30 7.44 -24.39
N GLN A 68 1.84 8.38 -23.61
CA GLN A 68 2.51 9.58 -24.09
C GLN A 68 4.01 9.38 -24.31
N LEU A 69 4.54 8.17 -24.09
CA LEU A 69 5.95 7.88 -24.33
C LEU A 69 6.34 8.18 -25.78
N ARG A 70 7.49 8.84 -25.93
CA ARG A 70 8.11 9.14 -27.22
C ARG A 70 9.51 8.55 -27.25
N ARG A 71 9.96 8.15 -28.43
CA ARG A 71 11.36 7.74 -28.63
C ARG A 71 12.28 8.89 -28.23
N PHE A 72 13.28 8.58 -27.40
CA PHE A 72 14.22 9.58 -26.92
C PHE A 72 14.94 10.29 -28.08
N THR A 73 15.00 11.62 -28.00
CA THR A 73 15.86 12.48 -28.81
C THR A 73 16.40 13.60 -27.91
N PRO A 74 17.64 14.09 -28.11
CA PRO A 74 18.20 15.16 -27.28
C PRO A 74 17.34 16.43 -27.23
N ALA A 75 16.57 16.70 -28.30
CA ALA A 75 15.64 17.83 -28.36
C ALA A 75 14.53 17.75 -27.28
N LEU A 76 14.07 16.55 -26.90
CA LEU A 76 13.00 16.38 -25.90
C LEU A 76 13.40 16.85 -24.51
N VAL A 77 14.69 16.74 -24.17
CA VAL A 77 15.23 17.17 -22.86
C VAL A 77 15.97 18.51 -22.94
N SER A 78 16.01 19.12 -24.13
CA SER A 78 16.66 20.43 -24.29
C SER A 78 15.92 21.48 -23.46
N GLY A 79 16.66 22.23 -22.65
CA GLY A 79 16.11 23.20 -21.70
C GLY A 79 15.55 22.61 -20.40
N TRP A 80 15.59 21.28 -20.23
CA TRP A 80 15.18 20.60 -19.01
C TRP A 80 16.38 19.98 -18.28
N ILE A 81 16.38 20.08 -16.95
CA ILE A 81 17.29 19.29 -16.12
C ILE A 81 16.78 17.85 -16.15
N HIS A 82 17.64 16.92 -16.56
CA HIS A 82 17.36 15.49 -16.54
C HIS A 82 18.45 14.77 -15.75
N GLU A 83 18.07 13.68 -15.09
CA GLU A 83 19.01 12.81 -14.39
C GLU A 83 19.32 11.61 -15.29
N GLU A 84 20.60 11.29 -15.44
CA GLU A 84 21.02 10.02 -16.06
C GLU A 84 20.79 8.86 -15.09
N PHE A 85 20.60 7.65 -15.62
CA PHE A 85 20.39 6.46 -14.79
C PHE A 85 21.61 6.22 -13.90
N SER A 86 21.44 6.36 -12.59
CA SER A 86 22.53 6.25 -11.63
C SER A 86 22.56 4.89 -10.91
N ARG A 87 21.52 4.08 -11.05
CA ARG A 87 21.44 2.72 -10.48
C ARG A 87 21.85 1.67 -11.49
N ALA A 88 22.47 0.59 -11.02
CA ALA A 88 22.85 -0.54 -11.85
C ALA A 88 21.60 -1.23 -12.43
N ALA A 89 21.72 -1.72 -13.66
CA ALA A 89 20.64 -2.43 -14.35
C ALA A 89 20.20 -3.69 -13.60
N ASP A 90 21.13 -4.44 -13.00
CA ASP A 90 20.81 -5.65 -12.23
C ASP A 90 19.97 -5.35 -10.98
N ASP A 91 20.26 -4.25 -10.30
CA ASP A 91 19.47 -3.78 -9.16
C ASP A 91 18.07 -3.37 -9.58
N CYS A 92 17.98 -2.67 -10.71
CA CYS A 92 16.71 -2.28 -11.31
C CYS A 92 15.87 -3.54 -11.65
N THR A 93 16.45 -4.51 -12.37
CA THR A 93 15.78 -5.78 -12.71
C THR A 93 15.28 -6.51 -11.47
N ARG A 94 16.10 -6.62 -10.42
CA ARG A 94 15.72 -7.28 -9.17
C ARG A 94 14.54 -6.59 -8.48
N VAL A 95 14.55 -5.25 -8.44
CA VAL A 95 13.44 -4.47 -7.85
C VAL A 95 12.18 -4.62 -8.70
N SER A 96 12.29 -4.49 -10.02
CA SER A 96 11.16 -4.64 -10.96
C SER A 96 10.50 -6.01 -10.82
N ARG A 97 11.29 -7.09 -10.77
CA ARG A 97 10.75 -8.45 -10.56
C ARG A 97 9.98 -8.58 -9.27
N ARG A 98 10.46 -7.97 -8.18
CA ARG A 98 9.76 -7.99 -6.90
C ARG A 98 8.41 -7.28 -6.99
N GLU A 99 8.40 -6.05 -7.51
CA GLU A 99 7.16 -5.28 -7.68
C GLU A 99 6.16 -6.02 -8.59
N ALA A 100 6.64 -6.66 -9.67
CA ALA A 100 5.81 -7.47 -10.55
C ALA A 100 5.20 -8.69 -9.83
N VAL A 101 5.96 -9.39 -9.00
CA VAL A 101 5.45 -10.53 -8.21
C VAL A 101 4.44 -10.08 -7.16
N ASP A 102 4.67 -8.94 -6.52
CA ASP A 102 3.73 -8.35 -5.56
C ASP A 102 2.40 -7.96 -6.27
N ALA A 103 2.49 -7.36 -7.46
CA ALA A 103 1.34 -7.05 -8.31
C ALA A 103 0.57 -8.30 -8.79
N VAL A 104 1.26 -9.42 -9.06
CA VAL A 104 0.60 -10.71 -9.33
C VAL A 104 -0.22 -11.13 -8.10
N GLY A 105 0.31 -10.96 -6.89
CA GLY A 105 -0.42 -11.24 -5.66
C GLY A 105 -1.72 -10.42 -5.56
N ASP A 106 -1.67 -9.12 -5.85
CA ASP A 106 -2.87 -8.26 -5.87
C ASP A 106 -3.89 -8.69 -6.93
N LYS A 107 -3.43 -9.01 -8.14
CA LYS A 107 -4.29 -9.53 -9.21
C LYS A 107 -4.95 -10.85 -8.82
N LEU A 108 -4.20 -11.77 -8.21
CA LEU A 108 -4.75 -13.05 -7.75
C LEU A 108 -5.79 -12.85 -6.65
N ARG A 109 -5.53 -11.97 -5.68
CA ARG A 109 -6.50 -11.62 -4.63
C ARG A 109 -7.80 -11.06 -5.21
N ALA A 110 -7.71 -10.20 -6.22
CA ALA A 110 -8.87 -9.63 -6.90
C ALA A 110 -9.58 -10.64 -7.82
N PHE A 111 -8.86 -11.65 -8.32
CA PHE A 111 -9.39 -12.70 -9.20
C PHE A 111 -10.11 -13.82 -8.44
N MET A 112 -9.83 -14.02 -7.15
CA MET A 112 -10.43 -15.12 -6.38
C MET A 112 -11.96 -15.06 -6.42
N PRO A 113 -12.65 -16.18 -6.74
CA PRO A 113 -14.10 -16.21 -6.85
C PRO A 113 -14.80 -16.28 -5.48
N GLY A 114 -16.06 -15.86 -5.47
CA GLY A 114 -16.93 -15.85 -4.29
C GLY A 114 -16.83 -14.55 -3.48
N ASP A 115 -17.38 -14.56 -2.27
CA ASP A 115 -17.45 -13.40 -1.37
C ASP A 115 -16.18 -13.24 -0.53
N SER A 116 -15.48 -14.34 -0.25
CA SER A 116 -14.20 -14.32 0.48
C SER A 116 -13.26 -15.46 0.06
N TYR A 117 -11.99 -15.33 0.40
CA TYR A 117 -11.00 -16.39 0.29
C TYR A 117 -10.19 -16.50 1.60
N SER A 118 -9.64 -17.68 1.86
CA SER A 118 -8.68 -17.92 2.94
C SER A 118 -7.47 -18.69 2.38
N ASP A 119 -6.34 -18.59 3.06
CA ASP A 119 -5.16 -19.43 2.81
C ASP A 119 -4.64 -19.41 1.37
N LEU A 120 -4.76 -18.26 0.70
CA LEU A 120 -4.26 -18.09 -0.66
C LEU A 120 -2.73 -18.20 -0.67
N ALA A 121 -2.22 -19.25 -1.29
CA ALA A 121 -0.81 -19.48 -1.53
C ALA A 121 -0.54 -19.60 -3.03
N TRP A 122 0.56 -19.01 -3.50
CA TRP A 122 0.94 -19.05 -4.89
C TRP A 122 2.46 -19.04 -5.05
N ARG A 123 2.93 -19.48 -6.22
CA ARG A 123 4.32 -19.37 -6.65
C ARG A 123 4.33 -18.77 -8.05
N THR A 124 5.09 -17.70 -8.22
CA THR A 124 5.17 -16.98 -9.49
C THR A 124 6.49 -17.30 -10.18
N THR A 125 6.41 -17.65 -11.46
CA THR A 125 7.54 -17.67 -12.38
C THR A 125 7.37 -16.49 -13.34
N VAL A 126 8.43 -15.72 -13.54
CA VAL A 126 8.45 -14.59 -14.49
C VAL A 126 9.32 -14.98 -15.67
N GLU A 127 8.79 -14.83 -16.88
CA GLU A 127 9.45 -15.14 -18.14
C GLU A 127 9.29 -13.95 -19.11
N TRP A 128 10.18 -13.84 -20.10
CA TRP A 128 10.19 -12.76 -21.11
C TRP A 128 10.22 -11.34 -20.53
N GLU A 129 11.13 -11.09 -19.59
CA GLU A 129 11.34 -9.77 -19.00
C GLU A 129 12.06 -8.82 -19.96
N SER A 130 11.54 -7.61 -20.10
CA SER A 130 12.19 -6.49 -20.79
C SER A 130 12.25 -5.30 -19.85
N LEU A 131 13.37 -4.57 -19.90
CA LEU A 131 13.58 -3.37 -19.09
C LEU A 131 13.97 -2.24 -20.03
N ASP A 132 13.04 -1.32 -20.24
CA ASP A 132 13.27 -0.14 -21.07
C ASP A 132 13.49 1.10 -20.18
N PRO A 133 14.63 1.80 -20.32
CA PRO A 133 14.85 3.05 -19.63
C PRO A 133 13.91 4.13 -20.17
N ILE A 134 13.14 4.75 -19.27
CA ILE A 134 12.24 5.86 -19.60
C ILE A 134 12.55 7.09 -18.74
N LEU A 135 12.26 8.26 -19.29
CA LEU A 135 12.23 9.51 -18.54
C LEU A 135 10.78 9.88 -18.26
N VAL A 136 10.47 10.17 -17.00
CA VAL A 136 9.15 10.65 -16.57
C VAL A 136 9.27 12.09 -16.06
N PRO A 137 8.29 12.96 -16.34
CA PRO A 137 8.34 14.34 -15.89
C PRO A 137 8.03 14.41 -14.39
N VAL A 138 8.98 14.94 -13.62
CA VAL A 138 8.86 15.08 -12.17
C VAL A 138 9.37 16.47 -11.76
N TRP A 139 8.54 17.21 -11.03
CA TRP A 139 8.96 18.47 -10.42
C TRP A 139 9.53 18.21 -9.03
N VAL A 140 10.71 18.76 -8.77
CA VAL A 140 11.38 18.63 -7.47
C VAL A 140 11.56 20.02 -6.87
N PHE A 141 10.96 20.24 -5.70
CA PHE A 141 11.09 21.46 -4.93
C PHE A 141 11.81 21.15 -3.62
N ALA A 142 12.87 21.91 -3.34
CA ALA A 142 13.53 21.91 -2.04
C ALA A 142 13.10 23.16 -1.27
N VAL A 143 12.26 22.98 -0.25
CA VAL A 143 11.75 24.08 0.59
C VAL A 143 12.41 24.01 1.95
N ARG A 144 13.06 25.11 2.36
CA ARG A 144 13.61 25.25 3.71
C ARG A 144 12.72 26.20 4.50
N TYR A 145 12.04 25.69 5.54
CA TYR A 145 11.17 26.49 6.38
C TYR A 145 11.95 27.37 7.36
N ARG A 146 13.09 26.88 7.86
CA ARG A 146 14.03 27.59 8.74
C ARG A 146 15.45 27.15 8.44
N ASP A 147 16.42 28.05 8.62
CA ASP A 147 17.83 27.79 8.30
C ASP A 147 18.46 26.68 9.15
N ASP A 148 17.91 26.42 10.35
CA ASP A 148 18.34 25.37 11.28
C ASP A 148 17.74 23.98 10.99
N GLN A 149 16.88 23.84 9.98
CA GLN A 149 16.22 22.58 9.65
C GLN A 149 16.65 22.03 8.28
N GLN A 150 16.60 20.70 8.17
CA GLN A 150 16.83 20.02 6.90
C GLN A 150 15.77 20.45 5.87
N PRO A 151 16.17 20.67 4.60
CA PRO A 151 15.25 21.06 3.55
C PRO A 151 14.20 19.96 3.33
N LEU A 152 12.94 20.38 3.24
CA LEU A 152 11.85 19.51 2.83
C LEU A 152 11.91 19.33 1.31
N ARG A 153 12.04 18.09 0.87
CA ARG A 153 11.90 17.75 -0.55
C ARG A 153 10.45 17.39 -0.85
N VAL A 154 9.83 18.21 -1.69
CA VAL A 154 8.51 17.96 -2.26
C VAL A 154 8.72 17.57 -3.71
N VAL A 155 8.11 16.45 -4.10
CA VAL A 155 8.19 15.88 -5.43
C VAL A 155 6.78 15.83 -6.01
N ILE A 156 6.61 16.20 -7.27
CA ILE A 156 5.29 16.28 -7.90
C ILE A 156 5.34 15.60 -9.27
N ASN A 157 4.34 14.78 -9.55
CA ASN A 157 4.15 14.18 -10.87
C ASN A 157 3.84 15.30 -11.88
N GLY A 158 4.65 15.41 -12.94
CA GLY A 158 4.51 16.46 -13.94
C GLY A 158 3.31 16.31 -14.88
N GLN A 159 2.68 15.13 -14.95
CA GLN A 159 1.47 14.88 -15.74
C GLN A 159 0.19 15.08 -14.94
N THR A 160 0.16 14.61 -13.69
CA THR A 160 -1.07 14.56 -12.87
C THR A 160 -1.12 15.61 -11.76
N GLY A 161 0.01 16.22 -11.41
CA GLY A 161 0.11 17.12 -10.25
C GLY A 161 0.08 16.41 -8.89
N ARG A 162 0.12 15.06 -8.87
CA ARG A 162 0.16 14.29 -7.62
C ARG A 162 1.43 14.60 -6.84
N ILE A 163 1.28 14.90 -5.55
CA ILE A 163 2.38 15.34 -4.68
C ILE A 163 2.82 14.19 -3.77
N ALA A 164 4.13 13.96 -3.70
CA ALA A 164 4.78 13.10 -2.72
C ALA A 164 5.88 13.89 -1.99
N GLY A 165 6.04 13.67 -0.70
CA GLY A 165 7.07 14.35 0.07
C GLY A 165 7.27 13.72 1.43
N LYS A 166 8.52 13.74 1.91
CA LYS A 166 8.84 13.23 3.25
C LYS A 166 8.74 14.36 4.25
N VAL A 167 7.64 14.43 4.99
CA VAL A 167 7.51 15.40 6.10
C VAL A 167 8.47 14.97 7.22
N PRO A 168 9.42 15.82 7.65
CA PRO A 168 10.28 15.50 8.78
C PRO A 168 9.44 15.44 10.06
N LEU A 169 9.41 14.26 10.67
CA LEU A 169 8.72 14.06 11.93
C LEU A 169 9.61 14.56 13.08
N ALA A 170 9.08 15.47 13.90
CA ALA A 170 9.78 15.93 15.09
C ALA A 170 9.64 14.86 16.20
N GLY A 171 10.70 14.10 16.46
CA GLY A 171 10.69 12.98 17.41
C GLY A 171 10.19 13.35 18.82
N TRP A 172 10.48 14.56 19.31
CA TRP A 172 9.98 15.04 20.60
C TRP A 172 8.46 15.23 20.62
N LYS A 173 7.85 15.68 19.50
CA LYS A 173 6.40 15.80 19.38
C LYS A 173 5.73 14.43 19.44
N ILE A 174 6.36 13.43 18.82
CA ILE A 174 5.90 12.04 18.88
C ILE A 174 6.03 11.50 20.31
N ALA A 175 7.16 11.74 20.98
CA ALA A 175 7.39 11.28 22.35
C ALA A 175 6.35 11.86 23.33
N ILE A 176 6.03 13.15 23.23
CA ILE A 176 4.96 13.78 24.03
C ILE A 176 3.59 13.16 23.72
N ALA A 177 3.26 12.98 22.44
CA ALA A 177 2.00 12.37 22.04
C ALA A 177 1.84 10.94 22.59
N LEU A 178 2.90 10.13 22.51
CA LEU A 178 2.92 8.77 23.08
C LEU A 178 2.84 8.79 24.60
N GLY A 179 3.54 9.72 25.27
CA GLY A 179 3.48 9.88 26.71
C GLY A 179 2.08 10.23 27.22
N LEU A 180 1.39 11.16 26.55
CA LEU A 180 0.00 11.51 26.85
C LEU A 180 -0.95 10.33 26.64
N LEU A 181 -0.79 9.58 25.53
CA LEU A 181 -1.59 8.39 25.24
C LEU A 181 -1.44 7.33 26.33
N MET A 182 -0.20 7.08 26.78
CA MET A 182 0.10 6.12 27.84
C MET A 182 -0.43 6.58 29.20
N ALA A 183 -0.30 7.86 29.54
CA ALA A 183 -0.87 8.43 30.77
C ALA A 183 -2.40 8.30 30.79
N MET A 184 -3.06 8.56 29.66
CA MET A 184 -4.51 8.39 29.52
C MET A 184 -4.92 6.92 29.67
N ALA A 185 -4.19 6.00 29.05
CA ALA A 185 -4.45 4.56 29.19
C ALA A 185 -4.30 4.08 30.65
N LEU A 186 -3.25 4.55 31.35
CA LEU A 186 -3.05 4.29 32.78
C LEU A 186 -4.21 4.85 33.63
N ALA A 187 -4.63 6.09 33.38
CA ALA A 187 -5.74 6.71 34.11
C ALA A 187 -7.05 5.92 33.93
N ILE A 188 -7.35 5.49 32.70
CA ILE A 188 -8.51 4.64 32.40
C ILE A 188 -8.39 3.29 33.11
N PHE A 189 -7.23 2.64 33.04
CA PHE A 189 -6.97 1.36 33.71
C PHE A 189 -7.21 1.47 35.22
N TYR A 190 -6.64 2.49 35.87
CA TYR A 190 -6.87 2.77 37.29
C TYR A 190 -8.34 3.07 37.61
N LEU A 191 -9.06 3.79 36.75
CA LEU A 191 -10.47 4.11 36.99
C LEU A 191 -11.40 2.90 36.85
N VAL A 192 -11.02 1.92 36.01
CA VAL A 192 -11.75 0.66 35.81
C VAL A 192 -11.40 -0.37 36.89
N HIS A 193 -10.13 -0.52 37.26
CA HIS A 193 -9.67 -1.54 38.22
C HIS A 193 -9.59 -1.05 39.67
N GLY A 194 -9.46 0.25 39.90
CA GLY A 194 -9.52 0.88 41.22
C GLY A 194 -10.94 1.08 41.75
N ARG A 195 -11.95 0.58 41.03
CA ARG A 195 -13.37 0.56 41.43
C ARG A 195 -13.84 -0.81 41.93
N VAL A 196 -12.93 -1.63 42.45
CA VAL A 196 -13.28 -2.85 43.19
C VAL A 196 -12.93 -2.61 44.67
N PRO A 197 -13.92 -2.43 45.56
CA PRO A 197 -13.69 -2.40 47.00
C PRO A 197 -13.24 -3.76 47.54
#